data_AF-A0A1A0MD50-F1
#
_entry.id   AF-A0A1A0MD50-F1
#
_cell.length_a   1.000
_cell.length_b   1.000
_cell.length_c   1.000
_cell.angle_alpha   90.00
_cell.angle_beta   90.00
_cell.angle_gamma   90.00
#
_symmetry.space_group_name_H-M   'P 1'
#
loop_
_entity.id
_entity.type
_entity.pdbx_description
1 polymer ?
#
loop_
_entity_poly.entity_id
_entity_poly.type
_entity_poly.pdbx_seq_one_letter_code
_entity_poly.pdbx_strand_id
1 'polypeptide(L)'
;MRKMIAALTIIGLCICGAGCHSQPSESHKPSSSTPTSTKKAPPPVTEGALKGFLLAPEQINAVMGATDMKVTNSRDAMSDDSATMSPKECLAIDGAAQAQVYASSGFMAERDQTLNRQDGNNLTHFAEQAVVLFPTAKKAGEFFSTAAQQWQACREYTHVQSKTRWVVEAISNTDGVLSTVTTLQDPPATGWKACGRALTAKNNVIIDVNTCSVEPKNSAVDIAKQIAARVPG
;
A
#
# COMPACT_ATOMS: atom_id res chain seq x y z
N MET A 1 -37.28 11.66 -44.66
CA MET A 1 -36.42 12.24 -45.72
C MET A 1 -35.12 11.45 -45.72
N ARG A 2 -34.92 10.48 -46.65
CA ARG A 2 -34.11 10.62 -47.90
C ARG A 2 -32.65 11.03 -47.56
N LYS A 3 -31.56 10.31 -47.86
CA LYS A 3 -31.22 9.26 -48.85
C LYS A 3 -29.91 8.52 -48.48
N MET A 4 -29.70 7.36 -49.10
CA MET A 4 -28.50 6.50 -49.15
C MET A 4 -27.42 6.97 -50.16
N ILE A 5 -26.32 6.19 -50.28
CA ILE A 5 -25.33 6.00 -51.40
C ILE A 5 -23.98 6.72 -51.14
N ALA A 6 -22.77 6.13 -51.24
CA ALA A 6 -22.23 5.36 -52.38
C ALA A 6 -21.09 4.37 -52.03
N ALA A 7 -21.10 3.24 -52.75
CA ALA A 7 -19.97 2.35 -52.97
C ALA A 7 -19.16 2.79 -54.19
N LEU A 8 -17.87 2.48 -54.22
CA LEU A 8 -17.01 2.62 -55.41
C LEU A 8 -16.24 1.32 -55.64
N THR A 9 -16.67 0.61 -56.67
CA THR A 9 -16.03 -0.53 -57.32
C THR A 9 -15.02 -0.03 -58.36
N ILE A 10 -13.87 -0.68 -58.47
CA ILE A 10 -12.95 -0.52 -59.60
C ILE A 10 -12.77 -1.90 -60.25
N ILE A 11 -13.03 -1.96 -61.56
CA ILE A 11 -12.90 -3.11 -62.46
C ILE A 11 -11.76 -2.83 -63.43
N GLY A 12 -11.03 -3.88 -63.82
CA GLY A 12 -10.17 -3.95 -65.01
C GLY A 12 -8.77 -4.47 -64.65
N LEU A 13 -8.17 -5.46 -65.32
CA LEU A 13 -8.30 -5.90 -66.70
C LEU A 13 -7.57 -7.27 -66.85
N CYS A 14 -8.17 -8.22 -67.59
CA CYS A 14 -7.57 -9.53 -67.93
C CYS A 14 -6.62 -9.45 -69.13
N ILE A 15 -5.46 -10.12 -69.08
CA ILE A 15 -4.75 -10.67 -70.25
C ILE A 15 -4.13 -12.03 -69.87
N CYS A 16 -4.36 -13.05 -70.72
CA CYS A 16 -3.91 -14.43 -70.58
C CYS A 16 -2.42 -14.63 -70.91
N GLY A 17 -1.77 -15.55 -70.19
CA GLY A 17 -0.50 -16.17 -70.58
C GLY A 17 -0.51 -17.64 -70.16
N ALA A 18 -0.33 -18.54 -71.13
CA ALA A 18 -0.19 -19.98 -70.93
C ALA A 18 1.23 -20.33 -70.46
N GLY A 19 1.38 -21.34 -69.59
CA GLY A 19 2.70 -21.88 -69.26
C GLY A 19 2.73 -22.90 -68.11
N CYS A 20 2.99 -24.15 -68.48
CA CYS A 20 3.47 -25.34 -67.75
C CYS A 20 3.77 -25.32 -66.23
N HIS A 21 3.21 -26.35 -65.57
CA HIS A 21 3.89 -27.35 -64.72
C HIS A 21 5.26 -27.00 -64.11
N SER A 22 5.35 -26.95 -62.78
CA SER A 22 6.49 -27.39 -61.94
C SER A 22 6.21 -27.13 -60.45
N GLN A 23 6.08 -28.18 -59.64
CA GLN A 23 6.41 -28.14 -58.20
C GLN A 23 7.95 -28.08 -58.11
N PRO A 24 8.57 -27.33 -57.16
CA PRO A 24 8.79 -27.92 -55.85
C PRO A 24 9.01 -26.94 -54.66
N SER A 25 9.06 -27.56 -53.48
CA SER A 25 9.81 -27.15 -52.27
C SER A 25 9.20 -26.11 -51.32
N GLU A 26 8.61 -26.62 -50.24
CA GLU A 26 8.44 -25.93 -48.97
C GLU A 26 9.77 -25.31 -48.53
N SER A 27 9.82 -23.98 -48.48
CA SER A 27 10.88 -23.25 -47.80
C SER A 27 10.48 -23.05 -46.35
N HIS A 28 10.99 -23.91 -45.45
CA HIS A 28 10.97 -23.64 -44.02
C HIS A 28 11.81 -22.40 -43.71
N LYS A 29 11.14 -21.26 -43.52
CA LYS A 29 11.74 -20.06 -42.93
C LYS A 29 12.09 -20.40 -41.47
N PRO A 30 13.35 -20.26 -41.02
CA PRO A 30 13.65 -20.44 -39.61
C PRO A 30 12.98 -19.30 -38.84
N SER A 31 11.96 -19.64 -38.05
CA SER A 31 11.43 -18.74 -37.04
C SER A 31 12.53 -18.51 -36.00
N SER A 32 13.17 -17.35 -36.08
CA SER A 32 14.08 -16.85 -35.04
C SER A 32 13.26 -16.66 -33.76
N SER A 33 13.28 -17.66 -32.89
CA SER A 33 12.72 -17.57 -31.54
C SER A 33 13.65 -16.69 -30.69
N THR A 34 13.32 -15.42 -30.58
CA THR A 34 13.90 -14.55 -29.55
C THR A 34 13.56 -15.15 -28.19
N PRO A 35 14.54 -15.42 -27.30
CA PRO A 35 14.23 -15.94 -25.98
C PRO A 35 13.54 -14.84 -25.18
N THR A 36 12.24 -15.01 -24.95
CA THR A 36 11.50 -14.23 -23.95
C THR A 36 12.10 -14.57 -22.59
N SER A 37 12.95 -13.69 -22.05
CA SER A 37 13.39 -13.75 -20.67
C SER A 37 12.16 -13.52 -19.78
N THR A 38 11.51 -14.60 -19.36
CA THR A 38 10.51 -14.56 -18.31
C THR A 38 11.24 -14.28 -17.00
N LYS A 39 11.29 -13.00 -16.60
CA LYS A 39 11.76 -12.60 -15.27
C LYS A 39 10.90 -13.32 -14.23
N LYS A 40 11.44 -14.38 -13.63
CA LYS A 40 10.76 -15.17 -12.59
C LYS A 40 10.40 -14.24 -11.44
N ALA A 41 9.16 -14.30 -10.98
CA ALA A 41 8.73 -13.54 -9.81
C ALA A 41 9.64 -13.87 -8.60
N PRO A 42 10.00 -12.87 -7.77
CA PRO A 42 10.78 -13.11 -6.56
C PRO A 42 10.12 -14.14 -5.65
N PRO A 43 10.90 -14.96 -4.92
CA PRO A 43 10.34 -15.87 -3.94
C PRO A 43 9.57 -15.10 -2.85
N PRO A 44 8.54 -15.71 -2.24
CA PRO A 44 7.89 -15.13 -1.07
C PRO A 44 8.88 -14.87 0.07
N VAL A 45 8.67 -13.77 0.78
CA VAL A 45 9.36 -13.43 2.02
C VAL A 45 9.04 -14.47 3.09
N THR A 46 10.02 -14.78 3.93
CA THR A 46 9.87 -15.62 5.13
C THR A 46 9.75 -14.77 6.38
N GLU A 47 9.13 -15.30 7.43
CA GLU A 47 8.94 -14.58 8.70
C GLU A 47 10.25 -14.05 9.30
N GLY A 48 11.34 -14.84 9.22
CA GLY A 48 12.65 -14.45 9.76
C GLY A 48 13.25 -13.17 9.16
N ALA A 49 12.77 -12.73 7.99
CA ALA A 49 13.24 -11.52 7.34
C ALA A 49 12.51 -10.25 7.81
N LEU A 50 11.30 -10.37 8.40
CA LEU A 50 10.40 -9.23 8.66
C LEU A 50 11.05 -8.11 9.47
N LYS A 51 11.72 -8.47 10.59
CA LYS A 51 12.37 -7.49 11.46
C LYS A 51 13.41 -6.64 10.72
N GLY A 52 14.07 -7.18 9.70
CA GLY A 52 15.07 -6.46 8.91
C GLY A 52 14.49 -5.37 7.99
N PHE A 53 13.19 -5.37 7.74
CA PHE A 53 12.54 -4.36 6.90
C PHE A 53 12.18 -3.09 7.67
N LEU A 54 12.02 -3.16 8.98
CA LEU A 54 11.69 -1.98 9.81
C LEU A 54 12.83 -0.95 9.77
N LEU A 55 12.47 0.32 9.69
CA LEU A 55 13.42 1.44 9.69
C LEU A 55 14.02 1.63 11.08
N ALA A 56 15.29 2.04 11.13
CA ALA A 56 15.93 2.43 12.37
C ALA A 56 15.41 3.81 12.85
N PRO A 57 15.52 4.15 14.15
CA PRO A 57 15.06 5.42 14.69
C PRO A 57 15.61 6.65 13.95
N GLU A 58 16.85 6.61 13.48
CA GLU A 58 17.49 7.71 12.76
C GLU A 58 16.79 8.01 11.42
N GLN A 59 16.28 6.97 10.76
CA GLN A 59 15.56 7.09 9.49
C GLN A 59 14.14 7.62 9.73
N ILE A 60 13.47 7.14 10.79
CA ILE A 60 12.17 7.66 11.21
C ILE A 60 12.28 9.15 11.59
N ASN A 61 13.30 9.52 12.38
CA ASN A 61 13.59 10.91 12.76
C ASN A 61 13.73 11.81 11.52
N ALA A 62 14.52 11.38 10.53
CA ALA A 62 14.73 12.15 9.30
C ALA A 62 13.42 12.39 8.52
N VAL A 63 12.55 11.38 8.42
CA VAL A 63 11.26 11.52 7.72
C VAL A 63 10.28 12.40 8.50
N MET A 64 10.26 12.27 9.83
CA MET A 64 9.33 13.00 10.68
C MET A 64 9.79 14.43 11.02
N GLY A 65 10.99 14.83 10.60
CA GLY A 65 11.57 16.13 10.98
C GLY A 65 11.83 16.24 12.49
N ALA A 66 12.10 15.11 13.14
CA ALA A 66 12.33 15.01 14.57
C ALA A 66 13.79 14.68 14.87
N THR A 67 14.18 14.83 16.15
CA THR A 67 15.36 14.17 16.71
C THR A 67 14.93 13.28 17.88
N ASP A 68 15.78 12.35 18.30
CA ASP A 68 15.62 11.61 19.55
C ASP A 68 14.29 10.84 19.70
N MET A 69 13.61 10.49 18.61
CA MET A 69 12.56 9.48 18.66
C MET A 69 13.15 8.15 19.12
N LYS A 70 12.54 7.55 20.15
CA LYS A 70 13.00 6.29 20.75
C LYS A 70 11.97 5.20 20.54
N VAL A 71 12.43 3.99 20.25
CA VAL A 71 11.58 2.80 20.30
C VAL A 71 11.05 2.64 21.72
N THR A 72 9.73 2.72 21.88
CA THR A 72 9.04 2.50 23.16
C THR A 72 8.37 1.14 23.22
N ASN A 73 8.10 0.52 22.07
CA ASN A 73 7.55 -0.82 22.01
C ASN A 73 8.04 -1.57 20.75
N SER A 74 8.05 -2.89 20.84
CA SER A 74 8.29 -3.80 19.72
C SER A 74 7.43 -5.03 19.92
N ARG A 75 6.63 -5.41 18.92
CA ARG A 75 5.70 -6.54 19.03
C ARG A 75 5.87 -7.52 17.87
N ASP A 76 5.39 -8.73 18.14
CA ASP A 76 5.16 -9.81 17.18
C ASP A 76 3.69 -10.29 17.21
N ALA A 77 2.83 -9.53 17.88
CA ALA A 77 1.39 -9.68 17.91
C ALA A 77 0.69 -8.32 17.78
N MET A 78 -0.35 -8.30 16.95
CA MET A 78 -1.21 -7.15 16.68
C MET A 78 -1.92 -6.63 17.93
N SER A 79 -2.08 -5.31 18.01
CA SER A 79 -2.83 -4.65 19.09
C SER A 79 -4.34 -4.70 18.82
N ASP A 80 -5.16 -4.75 19.88
CA ASP A 80 -6.62 -4.61 19.74
C ASP A 80 -7.10 -3.37 20.49
N ASP A 81 -7.22 -2.27 19.75
CA ASP A 81 -7.75 -1.01 20.25
C ASP A 81 -9.22 -0.81 19.89
N SER A 82 -9.91 -1.86 19.42
CA SER A 82 -11.30 -1.75 18.93
C SER A 82 -12.33 -1.35 20.00
N ALA A 83 -11.97 -1.48 21.28
CA ALA A 83 -12.79 -1.06 22.41
C ALA A 83 -12.57 0.41 22.81
N THR A 84 -11.52 1.07 22.31
CA THR A 84 -11.12 2.42 22.71
C THR A 84 -11.66 3.49 21.76
N MET A 85 -12.35 3.10 20.70
CA MET A 85 -12.80 4.02 19.66
C MET A 85 -14.17 3.67 19.07
N SER A 86 -14.81 4.66 18.44
CA SER A 86 -16.09 4.53 17.75
C SER A 86 -16.17 5.49 16.55
N PRO A 87 -16.72 5.08 15.40
CA PRO A 87 -17.28 3.75 15.14
C PRO A 87 -16.18 2.75 14.75
N LYS A 88 -16.42 1.44 14.93
CA LYS A 88 -15.36 0.41 14.84
C LYS A 88 -14.77 0.27 13.44
N GLU A 89 -15.52 0.62 12.40
CA GLU A 89 -15.05 0.64 11.01
C GLU A 89 -13.89 1.61 10.78
N CYS A 90 -13.69 2.59 11.68
CA CYS A 90 -12.58 3.52 11.62
C CYS A 90 -11.27 2.97 12.22
N LEU A 91 -11.28 1.76 12.80
CA LEU A 91 -10.11 1.19 13.46
C LEU A 91 -8.88 1.10 12.55
N ALA A 92 -9.07 0.73 11.29
CA ALA A 92 -7.99 0.65 10.30
C ALA A 92 -7.39 2.02 9.95
N ILE A 93 -8.14 3.10 10.15
CA ILE A 93 -7.68 4.48 9.99
C ILE A 93 -6.95 4.95 11.25
N ASP A 94 -7.39 4.59 12.45
CA ASP A 94 -6.77 5.11 13.67
C ASP A 94 -5.38 4.54 13.95
N GLY A 95 -5.17 3.25 13.69
CA GLY A 95 -3.92 2.56 14.04
C GLY A 95 -3.46 1.57 12.98
N ALA A 96 -2.16 1.27 13.00
CA ALA A 96 -1.56 0.20 12.20
C ALA A 96 -1.72 -1.15 12.92
N ALA A 97 -1.60 -2.26 12.17
CA ALA A 97 -1.49 -3.61 12.73
C ALA A 97 -2.56 -3.96 13.80
N GLN A 98 -3.82 -3.60 13.53
CA GLN A 98 -4.93 -3.81 14.44
C GLN A 98 -5.53 -5.22 14.30
N ALA A 99 -5.58 -5.99 15.38
CA ALA A 99 -5.99 -7.39 15.38
C ALA A 99 -7.37 -7.61 14.73
N GLN A 100 -8.34 -6.75 15.04
CA GLN A 100 -9.70 -6.85 14.48
C GLN A 100 -9.76 -6.51 12.98
N VAL A 101 -8.81 -5.72 12.46
CA VAL A 101 -8.71 -5.41 11.02
C VAL A 101 -8.15 -6.61 10.26
N TYR A 102 -7.22 -7.34 10.87
CA TYR A 102 -6.53 -8.47 10.23
C TYR A 102 -7.12 -9.86 10.58
N ALA A 103 -8.05 -9.97 11.53
CA ALA A 103 -8.54 -11.23 12.11
C ALA A 103 -8.98 -12.31 11.10
N SER A 104 -9.47 -11.92 9.91
CA SER A 104 -9.90 -12.84 8.85
C SER A 104 -9.12 -12.69 7.54
N SER A 105 -7.96 -12.02 7.60
CA SER A 105 -7.12 -11.77 6.42
C SER A 105 -6.28 -12.98 6.00
N GLY A 106 -6.01 -13.90 6.93
CA GLY A 106 -5.08 -15.02 6.73
C GLY A 106 -3.60 -14.61 6.79
N PHE A 107 -3.29 -13.50 7.45
CA PHE A 107 -1.90 -13.16 7.79
C PHE A 107 -1.25 -14.28 8.64
N MET A 108 0.06 -14.39 8.56
CA MET A 108 0.84 -15.45 9.20
C MET A 108 1.67 -14.95 10.37
N ALA A 109 2.26 -13.76 10.23
CA ALA A 109 3.15 -13.17 11.22
C ALA A 109 3.20 -11.66 11.03
N GLU A 110 3.62 -10.93 12.06
CA GLU A 110 3.84 -9.49 11.99
C GLU A 110 5.10 -9.11 12.76
N ARG A 111 5.74 -7.99 12.41
CA ARG A 111 6.67 -7.29 13.29
C ARG A 111 6.34 -5.81 13.28
N ASP A 112 6.14 -5.22 14.46
CA ASP A 112 5.90 -3.80 14.62
C ASP A 112 6.88 -3.13 15.58
N GLN A 113 7.04 -1.82 15.40
CA GLN A 113 7.70 -0.95 16.35
C GLN A 113 6.95 0.36 16.51
N THR A 114 6.77 0.76 17.77
CA THR A 114 6.32 2.10 18.14
C THR A 114 7.51 2.95 18.57
N LEU A 115 7.62 4.15 18.02
CA LEU A 115 8.61 5.16 18.36
C LEU A 115 7.95 6.45 18.81
N ASN A 116 8.50 7.07 19.85
CA ASN A 116 7.98 8.31 20.41
C ASN A 116 9.09 9.33 20.66
N ARG A 117 8.75 10.61 20.49
CA ARG A 117 9.52 11.74 21.03
C ARG A 117 8.69 12.44 22.09
N GLN A 118 9.27 12.62 23.27
CA GLN A 118 8.69 13.41 24.35
C GLN A 118 9.57 14.63 24.62
N ASP A 119 8.94 15.80 24.73
CA ASP A 119 9.58 17.04 25.18
C ASP A 119 8.91 17.45 26.51
N GLY A 120 9.52 17.03 27.62
CA GLY A 120 8.88 17.08 28.94
C GLY A 120 7.70 16.12 29.02
N ASN A 121 6.52 16.62 29.38
CA ASN A 121 5.28 15.82 29.43
C ASN A 121 4.53 15.75 28.09
N ASN A 122 5.04 16.43 27.05
CA ASN A 122 4.36 16.50 25.76
C ASN A 122 4.90 15.42 24.82
N LEU A 123 4.02 14.52 24.37
CA LEU A 123 4.31 13.65 23.24
C LEU A 123 4.27 14.50 21.97
N THR A 124 5.40 14.73 21.33
CA THR A 124 5.49 15.62 20.16
C THR A 124 5.46 14.86 18.84
N HIS A 125 5.99 13.63 18.84
CA HIS A 125 5.98 12.75 17.68
C HIS A 125 5.67 11.32 18.11
N PHE A 126 4.89 10.64 17.29
CA PHE A 126 4.56 9.21 17.39
C PHE A 126 4.76 8.58 16.01
N ALA A 127 5.36 7.40 15.95
CA ALA A 127 5.37 6.57 14.76
C ALA A 127 5.11 5.11 15.15
N GLU A 128 4.31 4.44 14.35
CA GLU A 128 4.15 3.00 14.37
C GLU A 128 4.41 2.50 12.95
N GLN A 129 5.32 1.55 12.81
CA GLN A 129 5.61 0.86 11.57
C GLN A 129 5.44 -0.63 11.78
N ALA A 130 4.67 -1.27 10.90
CA ALA A 130 4.44 -2.69 10.93
C ALA A 130 4.67 -3.32 9.55
N VAL A 131 5.19 -4.55 9.57
CA VAL A 131 5.27 -5.42 8.40
C VAL A 131 4.51 -6.71 8.67
N VAL A 132 3.48 -6.98 7.88
CA VAL A 132 2.55 -8.10 8.07
C VAL A 132 2.71 -9.09 6.92
N LEU A 133 3.06 -10.32 7.27
CA LEU A 133 3.33 -11.39 6.33
C LEU A 133 2.05 -12.14 5.94
N PHE A 134 1.88 -12.36 4.64
CA PHE A 134 0.85 -13.21 4.07
C PHE A 134 1.47 -14.46 3.41
N PRO A 135 0.68 -15.52 3.16
CA PRO A 135 1.18 -16.71 2.49
C PRO A 135 1.70 -16.47 1.08
N THR A 136 1.12 -15.50 0.36
CA THR A 136 1.46 -15.20 -1.03
C THR A 136 1.30 -13.72 -1.33
N ALA A 137 1.97 -13.25 -2.39
CA ALA A 137 1.80 -11.88 -2.88
C ALA A 137 0.36 -11.58 -3.28
N LYS A 138 -0.34 -12.58 -3.82
CA LYS A 138 -1.77 -12.48 -4.15
C LYS A 138 -2.60 -12.16 -2.91
N LYS A 139 -2.36 -12.85 -1.79
CA LYS A 139 -3.11 -12.65 -0.53
C LYS A 139 -2.85 -11.27 0.09
N ALA A 140 -1.60 -10.79 0.05
CA ALA A 140 -1.30 -9.41 0.44
C ALA A 140 -2.04 -8.40 -0.45
N GLY A 141 -2.04 -8.61 -1.78
CA GLY A 141 -2.79 -7.75 -2.71
C GLY A 141 -4.31 -7.76 -2.49
N GLU A 142 -4.89 -8.92 -2.16
CA GLU A 142 -6.31 -9.05 -1.79
C GLU A 142 -6.63 -8.25 -0.52
N PHE A 143 -5.78 -8.33 0.51
CA PHE A 143 -5.92 -7.53 1.73
C PHE A 143 -5.83 -6.03 1.43
N PHE A 144 -4.80 -5.58 0.68
CA PHE A 144 -4.65 -4.18 0.31
C PHE A 144 -5.89 -3.64 -0.43
N SER A 145 -6.41 -4.41 -1.39
CA SER A 145 -7.61 -4.03 -2.15
C SER A 145 -8.85 -3.93 -1.25
N THR A 146 -8.95 -4.80 -0.25
CA THR A 146 -10.03 -4.79 0.75
C THR A 146 -9.91 -3.57 1.67
N ALA A 147 -8.70 -3.26 2.15
CA ALA A 147 -8.42 -2.08 2.96
C ALA A 147 -8.76 -0.78 2.20
N ALA A 148 -8.40 -0.70 0.91
CA ALA A 148 -8.73 0.46 0.07
C ALA A 148 -10.23 0.72 -0.04
N GLN A 149 -11.08 -0.32 0.01
CA GLN A 149 -12.54 -0.16 0.06
C GLN A 149 -13.03 0.19 1.46
N GLN A 150 -12.52 -0.50 2.49
CA GLN A 150 -12.95 -0.31 3.88
C GLN A 150 -12.62 1.08 4.42
N TRP A 151 -11.45 1.62 4.09
CA TRP A 151 -11.03 2.95 4.52
C TRP A 151 -12.04 4.02 4.10
N GLN A 152 -12.65 3.87 2.92
CA GLN A 152 -13.65 4.80 2.40
C GLN A 152 -14.92 4.89 3.25
N ALA A 153 -15.17 3.99 4.20
CA ALA A 153 -16.31 4.08 5.10
C ALA A 153 -16.07 5.06 6.27
N CYS A 154 -14.81 5.29 6.64
CA CYS A 154 -14.48 6.14 7.78
C CYS A 154 -14.39 7.63 7.37
N ARG A 155 -15.09 8.49 8.12
CA ARG A 155 -15.07 9.96 7.94
C ARG A 155 -14.71 10.70 9.22
N GLU A 156 -15.11 10.15 10.35
CA GLU A 156 -14.80 10.66 11.67
C GLU A 156 -14.84 9.53 12.68
N TYR A 157 -14.09 9.69 13.76
CA TYR A 157 -14.16 8.77 14.89
C TYR A 157 -13.88 9.51 16.20
N THR A 158 -14.20 8.86 17.30
CA THR A 158 -14.00 9.37 18.66
C THR A 158 -13.27 8.32 19.48
N HIS A 159 -12.23 8.73 20.21
CA HIS A 159 -11.65 7.90 21.27
C HIS A 159 -12.53 7.99 22.51
N VAL A 160 -13.06 6.86 22.97
CA VAL A 160 -14.16 6.84 23.95
C VAL A 160 -13.72 7.24 25.35
N GLN A 161 -12.45 7.01 25.72
CA GLN A 161 -11.91 7.37 27.03
C GLN A 161 -11.55 8.86 27.10
N SER A 162 -10.80 9.36 26.12
CA SER A 162 -10.34 10.75 26.09
C SER A 162 -11.40 11.73 25.59
N LYS A 163 -12.47 11.22 24.94
CA LYS A 163 -13.52 12.01 24.27
C LYS A 163 -12.98 12.90 23.14
N THR A 164 -11.77 12.62 22.66
CA THR A 164 -11.20 13.32 21.51
C THR A 164 -11.90 12.87 20.23
N ARG A 165 -12.22 13.83 19.37
CA ARG A 165 -12.86 13.59 18.07
C ARG A 165 -11.86 13.85 16.95
N TRP A 166 -11.86 12.96 15.97
CA TRP A 166 -10.94 12.95 14.84
C TRP A 166 -11.72 13.01 13.55
N VAL A 167 -11.28 13.85 12.62
CA VAL A 167 -11.84 13.93 11.27
C VAL A 167 -10.84 13.32 10.31
N VAL A 168 -11.32 12.45 9.42
CA VAL A 168 -10.52 11.80 8.39
C VAL A 168 -10.58 12.64 7.12
N GLU A 169 -9.41 13.03 6.63
CA GLU A 169 -9.27 13.73 5.37
C GLU A 169 -9.49 12.80 4.17
N ALA A 170 -9.38 13.36 2.96
CA ALA A 170 -9.55 12.60 1.74
C ALA A 170 -8.56 11.43 1.67
N ILE A 171 -9.10 10.22 1.53
CA ILE A 171 -8.30 9.01 1.36
C ILE A 171 -7.85 8.91 -0.09
N SER A 172 -6.55 8.72 -0.29
CA SER A 172 -5.95 8.59 -1.61
C SER A 172 -5.32 7.21 -1.79
N ASN A 173 -5.25 6.73 -3.03
CA ASN A 173 -4.45 5.58 -3.42
C ASN A 173 -3.61 6.00 -4.64
N THR A 174 -2.36 6.36 -4.39
CA THR A 174 -1.44 6.87 -5.42
C THR A 174 -0.20 5.98 -5.45
N ASP A 175 0.18 5.53 -6.65
CA ASP A 175 1.34 4.65 -6.87
C ASP A 175 1.35 3.39 -5.97
N GLY A 176 0.16 2.84 -5.68
CA GLY A 176 0.01 1.65 -4.83
C GLY A 176 0.21 1.91 -3.33
N VAL A 177 0.16 3.17 -2.90
CA VAL A 177 0.13 3.54 -1.48
C VAL A 177 -1.21 4.16 -1.14
N LEU A 178 -1.97 3.46 -0.30
CA LEU A 178 -3.19 3.96 0.31
C LEU A 178 -2.81 4.88 1.46
N SER A 179 -3.38 6.07 1.54
CA SER A 179 -3.03 7.05 2.58
C SER A 179 -4.14 8.03 2.91
N THR A 180 -4.09 8.58 4.12
CA THR A 180 -4.92 9.71 4.57
C THR A 180 -4.25 10.41 5.75
N VAL A 181 -4.80 11.55 6.16
CA VAL A 181 -4.47 12.24 7.40
C VAL A 181 -5.74 12.32 8.24
N THR A 182 -5.61 12.13 9.55
CA THR A 182 -6.66 12.40 10.53
C THR A 182 -6.28 13.61 11.35
N THR A 183 -7.25 14.47 11.66
CA THR A 183 -7.03 15.70 12.42
C THR A 183 -7.86 15.73 13.69
N LEU A 184 -7.22 16.06 14.80
CA LEU A 184 -7.86 16.23 16.09
C LEU A 184 -8.72 17.50 16.06
N GLN A 185 -9.99 17.35 16.41
CA GLN A 185 -10.88 18.46 16.67
C GLN A 185 -10.58 19.07 18.03
N ASP A 186 -10.62 20.40 18.11
CA ASP A 186 -10.30 21.18 19.32
C ASP A 186 -8.94 20.78 19.95
N PRO A 187 -7.84 20.81 19.18
CA PRO A 187 -6.56 20.29 19.63
C PRO A 187 -6.00 21.13 20.79
N PRO A 188 -5.27 20.51 21.73
CA PRO A 188 -4.56 21.23 22.77
C PRO A 188 -3.51 22.18 22.18
N ALA A 189 -3.07 23.15 22.99
CA ALA A 189 -2.03 24.10 22.59
C ALA A 189 -0.70 23.40 22.25
N THR A 190 -0.40 22.30 22.94
CA THR A 190 0.84 21.51 22.80
C THR A 190 0.54 20.04 22.51
N GLY A 191 1.48 19.36 21.84
CA GLY A 191 1.34 17.95 21.44
C GLY A 191 1.02 17.79 19.94
N TRP A 192 0.92 16.56 19.48
CA TRP A 192 0.50 16.25 18.11
C TRP A 192 -0.98 16.57 17.91
N LYS A 193 -1.33 16.92 16.66
CA LYS A 193 -2.67 17.40 16.28
C LYS A 193 -3.25 16.63 15.11
N ALA A 194 -2.42 15.86 14.43
CA ALA A 194 -2.82 15.09 13.26
C ALA A 194 -2.01 13.80 13.18
N CYS A 195 -2.58 12.77 12.58
CA CYS A 195 -1.93 11.51 12.28
C CYS A 195 -2.01 11.19 10.79
N GLY A 196 -0.87 10.93 10.16
CA GLY A 196 -0.78 10.35 8.83
C GLY A 196 -0.91 8.82 8.91
N ARG A 197 -1.62 8.25 7.95
CA ARG A 197 -1.75 6.81 7.75
C ARG A 197 -1.30 6.42 6.36
N ALA A 198 -0.59 5.31 6.26
CA ALA A 198 -0.22 4.71 5.00
C ALA A 198 -0.28 3.19 5.06
N LEU A 199 -0.74 2.59 3.98
CA LEU A 199 -0.74 1.16 3.76
C LEU A 199 -0.22 0.89 2.34
N THR A 200 0.66 -0.08 2.17
CA THR A 200 1.08 -0.57 0.85
C THR A 200 1.40 -2.06 0.90
N ALA A 201 1.50 -2.68 -0.28
CA ALA A 201 1.82 -4.10 -0.42
C ALA A 201 3.05 -4.26 -1.31
N LYS A 202 3.99 -5.11 -0.90
CA LYS A 202 5.08 -5.55 -1.78
C LYS A 202 5.40 -7.01 -1.51
N ASN A 203 5.50 -7.81 -2.59
CA ASN A 203 5.53 -9.26 -2.49
C ASN A 203 4.36 -9.74 -1.61
N ASN A 204 4.60 -10.68 -0.70
CA ASN A 204 3.63 -11.17 0.28
C ASN A 204 3.65 -10.40 1.62
N VAL A 205 4.08 -9.13 1.62
CA VAL A 205 4.16 -8.31 2.82
C VAL A 205 3.28 -7.07 2.67
N ILE A 206 2.44 -6.82 3.67
CA ILE A 206 1.76 -5.55 3.89
C ILE A 206 2.63 -4.68 4.77
N ILE A 207 2.79 -3.42 4.38
CA ILE A 207 3.48 -2.38 5.14
C ILE A 207 2.41 -1.42 5.63
N ASP A 208 2.28 -1.28 6.95
CA ASP A 208 1.20 -0.53 7.61
C ASP A 208 1.82 0.47 8.60
N VAL A 209 1.57 1.77 8.39
CA VAL A 209 2.32 2.84 9.05
C VAL A 209 1.39 3.94 9.56
N ASN A 210 1.52 4.29 10.82
CA ASN A 210 0.83 5.41 11.46
C ASN A 210 1.86 6.41 12.01
N THR A 211 1.67 7.70 11.80
CA THR A 211 2.60 8.74 12.27
C THR A 211 1.84 9.95 12.76
N CYS A 212 2.10 10.44 13.97
CA CYS A 212 1.46 11.63 14.48
C CYS A 212 2.47 12.72 14.84
N SER A 213 2.13 13.97 14.49
CA SER A 213 2.86 15.16 14.89
C SER A 213 1.91 16.37 14.83
N VAL A 214 2.42 17.59 14.96
CA VAL A 214 1.62 18.81 14.71
C VAL A 214 1.15 18.87 13.25
N GLU A 215 2.01 18.45 12.32
CA GLU A 215 1.73 18.44 10.88
C GLU A 215 2.48 17.24 10.25
N PRO A 216 1.88 16.03 10.19
CA PRO A 216 2.57 14.82 9.78
C PRO A 216 2.90 14.78 8.28
N LYS A 217 2.22 15.58 7.45
CA LYS A 217 2.39 15.63 5.99
C LYS A 217 2.38 14.21 5.40
N ASN A 218 3.38 13.87 4.58
CA ASN A 218 3.52 12.56 3.94
C ASN A 218 4.37 11.57 4.75
N SER A 219 4.65 11.83 6.04
CA SER A 219 5.63 11.01 6.78
C SER A 219 5.27 9.52 6.83
N ALA A 220 4.01 9.15 7.03
CA ALA A 220 3.57 7.76 6.92
C ALA A 220 3.81 7.14 5.53
N VAL A 221 3.53 7.90 4.46
CA VAL A 221 3.74 7.46 3.06
C VAL A 221 5.22 7.24 2.79
N ASP A 222 6.08 8.15 3.22
CA ASP A 222 7.51 8.09 2.98
C ASP A 222 8.17 6.95 3.76
N ILE A 223 7.75 6.71 5.00
CA ILE A 223 8.16 5.54 5.79
C ILE A 223 7.70 4.24 5.08
N ALA A 224 6.44 4.16 4.66
CA ALA A 224 5.92 2.97 4.00
C ALA A 224 6.70 2.65 2.70
N LYS A 225 7.05 3.68 1.91
CA LYS A 225 7.88 3.54 0.70
C LYS A 225 9.29 3.08 1.02
N GLN A 226 9.92 3.62 2.08
CA GLN A 226 11.27 3.20 2.49
C GLN A 226 11.31 1.75 2.98
N ILE A 227 10.29 1.30 3.73
CA ILE A 227 10.16 -0.11 4.14
C ILE A 227 9.93 -0.99 2.90
N ALA A 228 9.01 -0.61 2.00
CA ALA A 228 8.77 -1.34 0.76
C ALA A 228 10.05 -1.45 -0.09
N ALA A 229 10.93 -0.44 -0.12
CA ALA A 229 12.20 -0.51 -0.83
C ALA A 229 13.13 -1.63 -0.30
N ARG A 230 12.99 -2.05 0.96
CA ARG A 230 13.75 -3.16 1.57
C ARG A 230 13.12 -4.53 1.33
N VAL A 231 11.83 -4.58 1.02
CA VAL A 231 11.13 -5.83 0.69
C VAL A 231 11.53 -6.26 -0.75
N PRO A 232 11.97 -7.51 -0.96
CA PRO A 232 12.28 -8.02 -2.29
C PRO A 232 11.05 -7.97 -3.21
N GLY A 233 11.21 -7.45 -4.44
CA GLY A 233 10.13 -7.28 -5.42
C GLY A 233 10.65 -6.95 -6.80
#